data_AF-A0A1N6E6J5-F1
#
_entry.id   AF-A0A1N6E6J5-F1
#
_cell.length_a   1.000
_cell.length_b   1.000
_cell.length_c   1.000
_cell.angle_alpha   90.00
_cell.angle_beta   90.00
_cell.angle_gamma   90.00
#
_symmetry.space_group_name_H-M   'P 1'
#
loop_
_entity.id
_entity.type
_entity.pdbx_description
1 polymer ?
#
loop_
_entity_poly.entity_id
_entity_poly.type
_entity_poly.pdbx_seq_one_letter_code
_entity_poly.pdbx_strand_id
1 'polypeptide(L)' 'MNMTRLGEFLDARSINKAEVARKIGTSNQRLNELTKNPGAHLRASEVYLIAKAIGTDPCELLDYVCQDLK' A
#
# COMPACT_ATOMS: atom_id res chain seq x y z
N MET A 1 -10.53 13.78 5.38
CA MET A 1 -10.23 12.86 4.25
C MET A 1 -9.74 11.57 4.86
N ASN A 2 -10.47 10.46 4.69
CA ASN A 2 -10.05 9.16 5.23
C ASN A 2 -8.95 8.56 4.35
N MET A 3 -7.95 7.96 4.99
CA MET A 3 -6.91 7.17 4.31
C MET A 3 -7.51 5.89 3.72
N THR A 4 -6.85 5.31 2.73
CA THR A 4 -7.21 3.96 2.26
C THR A 4 -6.74 2.91 3.27
N ARG A 5 -7.22 1.67 3.17
CA ARG A 5 -6.69 0.55 3.98
C ARG A 5 -5.18 0.39 3.83
N LEU A 6 -4.65 0.57 2.62
CA LEU A 6 -3.20 0.60 2.40
C LEU A 6 -2.54 1.74 3.17
N GLY A 7 -3.14 2.94 3.14
CA GLY A 7 -2.67 4.08 3.93
C GLY A 7 -2.58 3.73 5.42
N GLU A 8 -3.67 3.24 5.99
CA GLU A 8 -3.76 2.83 7.41
C GLU A 8 -2.69 1.77 7.75
N PHE A 9 -2.52 0.76 6.90
CA PHE A 9 -1.56 -0.33 7.09
C PHE A 9 -0.12 0.16 7.19
N LEU A 10 0.26 1.09 6.30
CA LEU A 10 1.61 1.64 6.23
C LEU A 10 1.87 2.64 7.38
N ASP A 11 0.86 3.44 7.75
CA ASP A 11 0.96 4.41 8.84
C ASP A 11 1.11 3.73 10.20
N ALA A 12 0.29 2.71 10.46
CA ALA A 12 0.37 1.90 11.69
C ALA A 12 1.74 1.23 11.89
N ARG A 13 2.46 0.97 10.79
CA ARG A 13 3.81 0.38 10.79
C ARG A 13 4.93 1.41 10.62
N SER A 14 4.62 2.71 10.63
CA SER A 14 5.58 3.80 10.42
C SER A 14 6.45 3.63 9.16
N ILE A 15 5.85 3.11 8.08
CA ILE A 15 6.58 2.82 6.85
C ILE A 15 6.93 4.11 6.10
N ASN A 16 8.20 4.24 5.72
CA ASN A 16 8.66 5.33 4.85
C ASN A 16 8.19 5.10 3.40
N LYS A 17 7.13 5.83 3.02
CA LYS A 17 6.57 5.78 1.66
C LYS A 17 7.58 6.12 0.57
N ALA A 18 8.45 7.10 0.77
CA ALA A 18 9.42 7.48 -0.25
C ALA A 18 10.42 6.36 -0.53
N GLU A 19 10.82 5.62 0.52
CA GLU A 19 11.67 4.46 0.38
C GLU A 19 10.97 3.30 -0.34
N VAL A 20 9.71 3.02 -0.01
CA VAL A 20 8.91 2.00 -0.71
C VAL A 20 8.78 2.32 -2.19
N ALA A 21 8.43 3.56 -2.53
CA ALA A 21 8.28 3.99 -3.91
C ALA A 21 9.58 3.74 -4.72
N ARG A 22 10.73 4.08 -4.12
CA ARG A 22 12.05 3.81 -4.70
C ARG A 22 12.33 2.31 -4.87
N LYS A 23 12.05 1.48 -3.86
CA LYS A 23 12.30 0.02 -3.89
C LYS A 23 11.49 -0.70 -4.97
N ILE A 24 10.26 -0.26 -5.22
CA ILE A 24 9.35 -0.92 -6.18
C ILE A 24 9.34 -0.26 -7.56
N GLY A 25 10.14 0.78 -7.78
CA GLY A 25 10.24 1.47 -9.06
C GLY A 25 9.00 2.30 -9.43
N THR A 26 8.28 2.86 -8.45
CA THR A 26 7.12 3.74 -8.69
C THR A 26 7.38 5.16 -8.19
N SER A 27 6.50 6.10 -8.53
CA SER A 27 6.62 7.50 -8.09
C SER A 27 6.06 7.73 -6.68
N ASN A 28 6.62 8.70 -5.96
CA ASN A 28 6.08 9.16 -4.68
C ASN A 28 4.62 9.64 -4.82
N GLN A 29 4.29 10.24 -5.96
CA GLN A 29 2.93 10.66 -6.27
C GLN A 29 1.98 9.47 -6.34
N ARG A 30 2.36 8.38 -7.03
CA ARG A 30 1.56 7.16 -7.13
C ARG A 30 1.31 6.54 -5.76
N LEU A 31 2.33 6.42 -4.92
CA LEU A 31 2.15 5.84 -3.59
C LEU A 31 1.31 6.76 -2.67
N ASN A 32 1.42 8.08 -2.81
CA ASN A 32 0.54 9.01 -2.11
C ASN A 32 -0.92 8.91 -2.58
N GLU A 33 -1.15 8.76 -3.88
CA GLU A 33 -2.48 8.54 -4.45
C GLU A 33 -3.10 7.25 -3.87
N LEU A 34 -2.37 6.13 -3.92
CA LEU A 34 -2.83 4.83 -3.40
C LEU A 34 -3.14 4.83 -1.89
N THR A 35 -2.50 5.70 -1.11
CA THR A 35 -2.69 5.77 0.36
C THR A 35 -3.77 6.76 0.79
N LYS A 36 -4.19 7.67 -0.09
CA LYS A 36 -5.10 8.79 0.25
C LYS A 36 -6.36 8.87 -0.60
N ASN A 37 -6.39 8.28 -1.78
CA ASN A 37 -7.53 8.35 -2.70
C ASN A 37 -8.26 7.01 -2.75
N PRO A 38 -9.47 6.89 -2.15
CA PRO A 38 -10.27 5.66 -2.22
C PRO A 38 -10.67 5.25 -3.66
N GLY A 39 -10.67 6.19 -4.61
CA GLY A 39 -10.91 5.90 -6.03
C GLY A 39 -9.67 5.38 -6.77
N ALA A 40 -8.50 5.36 -6.14
CA ALA A 40 -7.29 4.82 -6.74
C ALA A 40 -7.29 3.29 -6.62
N HIS A 41 -7.19 2.61 -7.76
CA HIS A 41 -7.13 1.16 -7.77
C HIS A 41 -5.70 0.67 -7.47
N LEU A 42 -5.58 -0.04 -6.35
CA LEU A 42 -4.39 -0.79 -5.96
C LEU A 42 -4.33 -2.10 -6.74
N ARG A 43 -3.27 -2.30 -7.54
CA ARG A 43 -3.12 -3.50 -8.38
C ARG A 43 -2.47 -4.63 -7.58
N ALA A 44 -2.78 -5.88 -7.92
CA ALA A 44 -2.16 -7.05 -7.30
C ALA A 44 -0.63 -7.04 -7.36
N SER A 45 -0.05 -6.57 -8.48
CA SER A 45 1.41 -6.39 -8.59
C SER A 45 1.97 -5.32 -7.65
N GLU A 46 1.22 -4.24 -7.43
CA GLU A 46 1.59 -3.20 -6.45
C GLU A 46 1.52 -3.75 -5.03
N VAL A 47 0.48 -4.52 -4.68
CA VAL A 47 0.39 -5.24 -3.38
C VAL A 47 1.64 -6.09 -3.17
N TYR A 48 1.95 -6.97 -4.13
CA TYR A 48 3.08 -7.88 -4.02
C TYR A 48 4.41 -7.14 -3.83
N LEU A 49 4.69 -6.13 -4.66
CA LEU A 49 5.95 -5.38 -4.57
C LEU A 49 6.03 -4.56 -3.28
N ILE A 50 4.94 -3.92 -2.85
CA ILE A 50 4.91 -3.16 -1.59
C ILE A 50 5.20 -4.08 -0.42
N ALA A 51 4.50 -5.22 -0.33
CA ALA A 51 4.70 -6.21 0.74
C ALA A 51 6.16 -6.68 0.80
N LYS A 52 6.76 -7.03 -0.34
CA LYS A 52 8.17 -7.41 -0.43
C LYS A 52 9.12 -6.28 -0.01
N ALA A 53 8.81 -5.03 -0.35
CA ALA A 53 9.64 -3.87 0.00
C ALA A 53 9.64 -3.53 1.50
N ILE A 54 8.56 -3.88 2.21
CA ILE A 54 8.39 -3.65 3.65
C ILE A 54 8.66 -4.92 4.50
N GLY A 55 8.98 -6.04 3.86
CA GLY A 55 9.27 -7.31 4.56
C GLY A 55 8.04 -8.02 5.12
N THR A 56 6.87 -7.80 4.51
CA THR A 56 5.59 -8.40 4.89
C THR A 56 5.19 -9.48 3.87
N ASP A 57 4.42 -10.46 4.32
CA ASP A 57 3.81 -11.44 3.42
C ASP A 57 2.79 -10.76 2.47
N PRO A 58 2.83 -11.00 1.15
CA PRO A 58 1.89 -10.40 0.21
C PRO A 58 0.42 -10.73 0.49
N CYS A 59 0.11 -11.93 1.00
CA CYS A 59 -1.25 -12.32 1.35
C CYS A 59 -1.72 -11.60 2.62
N GLU A 60 -0.86 -11.39 3.61
CA GLU A 60 -1.21 -10.56 4.79
C GLU A 60 -1.63 -9.13 4.36
N LEU A 61 -0.85 -8.51 3.47
CA LEU A 61 -1.20 -7.18 2.96
C LEU A 61 -2.50 -7.23 2.15
N LEU A 62 -2.67 -8.24 1.29
CA LEU A 62 -3.87 -8.42 0.47
C LEU A 62 -5.12 -8.57 1.34
N ASP A 63 -5.08 -9.47 2.33
CA ASP A 63 -6.19 -9.72 3.25
C ASP A 63 -6.56 -8.46 4.02
N TYR A 64 -5.57 -7.68 4.47
CA TYR A 64 -5.83 -6.42 5.15
C TYR A 64 -6.49 -5.37 4.26
N VAL A 65 -6.02 -5.19 3.02
CA VAL A 65 -6.62 -4.19 2.10
C VAL A 65 -7.99 -4.61 1.61
N CYS A 66 -8.28 -5.92 1.61
CA CYS A 66 -9.55 -6.51 1.19
C CYS A 66 -10.48 -6.90 2.35
N GLN A 67 -10.15 -6.54 3.60
CA GLN A 67 -10.86 -7.01 4.81
C GLN A 67 -12.36 -6.63 4.86
N ASP A 68 -12.79 -5.66 4.06
CA ASP A 68 -14.18 -5.20 3.99
C ASP A 68 -14.98 -5.87 2.85
N LEU A 69 -14.37 -6.76 2.06
CA LEU A 69 -15.07 -7.53 1.04
C LEU A 69 -15.98 -8.59 1.68
N LYS A 70 -17.15 -8.80 1.09
CA LYS A 70 -18.15 -9.80 1.52
C LYS A 70 -18.15 -11.01 0.61
#